data_AF-A0A420YV16-F1
#
_entry.id   AF-A0A420YV16-F1
#
_cell.length_a   1.000
_cell.length_b   1.000
_cell.length_c   1.000
_cell.angle_alpha   90.00
_cell.angle_beta   90.00
_cell.angle_gamma   90.00
#
_symmetry.space_group_name_H-M   'P 1'
#
loop_
_entity.id
_entity.type
_entity.pdbx_description
1 polymer ?
#
loop_
_entity_poly.entity_id
_entity_poly.type
_entity_poly.pdbx_seq_one_letter_code
_entity_poly.pdbx_strand_id
1 'polypeptide(L)'
;LDASIIQNGFRFNLKEPIQTSNGENLTQISFAFQELFPILKSDRIPESQQEAYENWKNQLEERLNEKRVAISFDDGPSSELTPKVLDILKRYGVHATFYIMGKHVPGNEDIIKQIVEQGHQVGNHSYSHPLLTTLTPEGVHQQVADTQKLIGDATGGIRPTTLRPPYGGFDRMVAEQAGIAILNWSVDTLDWKSRNVNSILQEVREGTYNGSIILMHDIHPETVEALPRLLDFLQQEGYAIGSIEELMGGQAMLPNHVYFDRKSHKEVQ
;
A
#
# COMPACT_ATOMS: atom_id res chain seq x y z
N LEU A 1 11.56 23.13 8.87
CA LEU A 1 11.46 22.33 10.10
C LEU A 1 12.87 22.17 10.59
N ASP A 2 13.11 22.52 11.85
CA ASP A 2 14.40 22.23 12.49
C ASP A 2 14.19 21.00 13.37
N ALA A 3 14.99 19.96 13.15
CA ALA A 3 14.87 18.68 13.84
C ALA A 3 16.02 18.50 14.84
N SER A 4 15.73 17.98 16.03
CA SER A 4 16.73 17.61 17.03
C SER A 4 16.38 16.28 17.69
N ILE A 5 17.41 15.51 18.05
CA ILE A 5 17.25 14.31 18.87
C ILE A 5 17.04 14.76 20.32
N ILE A 6 16.02 14.22 20.97
CA ILE A 6 15.72 14.40 22.38
C ILE A 6 15.77 13.05 23.08
N GLN A 7 15.75 13.05 24.43
CA GLN A 7 15.93 11.84 25.24
C GLN A 7 15.03 10.66 24.83
N ASN A 8 13.78 10.95 24.42
CA ASN A 8 12.78 9.92 24.10
C ASN A 8 12.35 9.93 22.62
N GLY A 9 13.04 10.65 21.73
CA GLY A 9 12.66 10.66 20.32
C GLY A 9 13.21 11.83 19.51
N PHE A 10 12.43 12.28 18.54
CA PHE A 10 12.78 13.42 17.69
C PHE A 10 11.81 14.56 17.93
N ARG A 11 12.37 15.76 18.00
CA ARG A 11 11.65 17.01 18.13
C ARG A 11 11.73 17.78 16.83
N PHE A 12 10.59 18.25 16.33
CA PHE A 12 10.50 19.15 15.20
C PHE A 12 9.94 20.50 15.64
N ASN A 13 10.70 21.55 15.38
CA ASN A 13 10.22 22.93 15.54
C ASN A 13 9.49 23.34 14.26
N LEU A 14 8.25 23.77 14.43
CA LEU A 14 7.41 24.24 13.34
C LEU A 14 7.78 25.68 12.98
N LYS A 15 7.85 25.98 11.68
CA LYS A 15 8.13 27.34 11.21
C LYS A 15 6.96 28.28 11.51
N GLU A 16 5.74 27.75 11.49
CA GLU A 16 4.50 28.46 11.80
C GLU A 16 3.68 27.61 12.78
N PRO A 17 3.00 28.22 13.76
CA PRO A 17 2.15 27.49 14.70
C PRO A 17 0.99 26.79 13.97
N ILE A 18 0.68 25.57 14.37
CA ILE A 18 -0.50 24.83 13.90
C ILE A 18 -1.55 24.87 15.01
N GLN A 19 -2.79 25.22 14.65
CA GLN A 19 -3.89 25.19 15.59
C GLN A 19 -4.40 23.76 15.74
N THR A 20 -4.44 23.26 16.96
CA THR A 20 -5.00 21.94 17.29
C THR A 20 -6.53 21.99 17.34
N SER A 21 -7.18 20.82 17.35
CA SER A 21 -8.64 20.71 17.44
C SER A 21 -9.23 21.29 18.74
N ASN A 22 -8.44 21.37 19.81
CA ASN A 22 -8.79 22.03 21.07
C ASN A 22 -8.38 23.53 21.10
N GLY A 23 -7.88 24.09 19.99
CA GLY A 23 -7.58 25.51 19.85
C GLY A 23 -6.21 25.97 20.39
N GLU A 24 -5.32 25.05 20.73
CA GLU A 24 -3.96 25.36 21.17
C GLU A 24 -3.04 25.65 19.98
N ASN A 25 -2.07 26.54 20.18
CA ASN A 25 -1.06 26.85 19.17
C ASN A 25 0.15 25.96 19.38
N LEU A 26 0.29 24.97 18.51
CA LEU A 26 1.40 24.03 18.54
C LEU A 26 2.58 24.60 17.75
N THR A 27 3.71 24.81 18.42
CA THR A 27 4.96 25.29 17.79
C THR A 27 6.02 24.19 17.67
N GLN A 28 5.78 23.04 18.32
CA GLN A 28 6.71 21.92 18.38
C GLN A 28 5.94 20.60 18.39
N ILE A 29 6.41 19.63 17.62
CA ILE A 29 5.94 18.24 17.64
C ILE A 29 7.08 17.35 18.11
N SER A 30 6.77 16.23 18.76
CA SER A 30 7.76 15.20 19.06
C SER A 30 7.21 13.81 18.79
N PHE A 31 8.05 12.95 18.24
CA PHE A 31 7.74 11.55 17.94
C PHE A 31 8.64 10.68 18.79
N ALA A 32 8.09 9.64 19.41
CA ALA A 32 8.85 8.71 20.22
C ALA A 32 9.79 7.86 19.33
N PHE A 33 10.90 7.37 19.90
CA PHE A 33 11.81 6.47 19.15
C PHE A 33 11.09 5.22 18.63
N GLN A 34 10.16 4.68 19.42
CA GLN A 34 9.37 3.50 19.06
C GLN A 34 8.60 3.69 17.76
N GLU A 35 8.11 4.90 17.48
CA GLU A 35 7.40 5.24 16.24
C GLU A 35 8.32 5.23 15.02
N LEU A 36 9.64 5.32 15.25
CA LEU A 36 10.66 5.40 14.21
C LEU A 36 11.51 4.13 14.10
N PHE A 37 11.30 3.13 14.96
CA PHE A 37 11.97 1.83 14.88
C PHE A 37 11.88 1.18 13.49
N PRO A 38 10.76 1.27 12.75
CA PRO A 38 10.69 0.71 11.39
C PRO A 38 11.65 1.34 10.37
N ILE A 39 12.20 2.53 10.66
CA ILE A 39 12.96 3.35 9.70
C ILE A 39 14.42 3.51 10.14
N LEU A 40 14.68 3.57 11.45
CA LEU A 40 16.02 3.82 11.99
C LEU A 40 16.91 2.59 11.95
N LYS A 41 18.19 2.82 11.63
CA LYS A 41 19.23 1.81 11.83
C LYS A 41 19.53 1.66 13.32
N SER A 42 19.92 0.45 13.76
CA SER A 42 20.18 0.14 15.17
C SER A 42 21.26 1.02 15.80
N ASP A 43 22.25 1.47 15.03
CA ASP A 43 23.31 2.41 15.46
C ASP A 43 22.80 3.83 15.76
N ARG A 44 21.56 4.14 15.36
CA ARG A 44 20.88 5.42 15.63
C ARG A 44 19.88 5.34 16.78
N ILE A 45 19.68 4.16 17.37
CA ILE A 45 18.84 3.96 18.54
C ILE A 45 19.68 4.23 19.81
N PRO A 46 19.25 5.14 20.70
CA PRO A 46 19.97 5.39 21.96
C PRO A 46 20.05 4.13 22.82
N GLU A 47 21.12 4.01 23.62
CA GLU A 47 21.33 2.86 24.52
C GLU A 47 20.11 2.59 25.43
N SER A 48 19.47 3.66 25.92
CA SER A 48 18.26 3.58 26.75
C SER A 48 17.03 2.98 26.06
N GLN A 49 17.05 2.83 24.73
CA GLN A 49 15.95 2.30 23.92
C GLN A 49 16.30 0.95 23.26
N GLN A 50 17.52 0.43 23.44
CA GLN A 50 17.98 -0.78 22.74
C GLN A 50 17.14 -2.02 23.10
N GLU A 51 16.79 -2.22 24.37
CA GLU A 51 15.94 -3.34 24.78
C GLU A 51 14.56 -3.29 24.11
N ALA A 52 13.94 -2.10 24.08
CA ALA A 52 12.65 -1.91 23.41
C ALA A 52 12.74 -2.15 21.90
N TYR A 53 13.85 -1.73 21.28
CA TYR A 53 14.11 -1.95 19.86
C TYR A 53 14.30 -3.44 19.52
N GLU A 54 15.08 -4.19 20.31
CA GLU A 54 15.25 -5.62 20.11
C GLU A 54 13.94 -6.40 20.33
N ASN A 55 13.14 -6.02 21.34
CA ASN A 55 11.82 -6.61 21.54
C ASN A 55 10.89 -6.35 20.35
N TRP A 56 10.85 -5.12 19.84
CA TRP A 56 10.09 -4.77 18.64
C TRP A 56 10.57 -5.56 17.41
N LYS A 57 11.89 -5.71 17.24
CA LYS A 57 12.48 -6.44 16.13
C LYS A 57 12.11 -7.92 16.17
N ASN A 58 12.18 -8.56 17.34
CA ASN A 58 11.76 -9.95 17.51
C ASN A 58 10.27 -10.14 17.15
N GLN A 59 9.40 -9.23 17.61
CA GLN A 59 7.97 -9.24 17.26
C GLN A 59 7.73 -8.98 15.76
N LEU A 60 8.54 -8.15 15.12
CA LEU A 60 8.49 -7.95 13.67
C LEU A 60 8.90 -9.25 12.96
N GLU A 61 10.01 -9.88 13.35
CA GLU A 61 10.46 -11.14 12.77
C GLU A 61 9.42 -12.26 12.91
N GLU A 62 8.74 -12.37 14.05
CA GLU A 62 7.61 -13.29 14.25
C GLU A 62 6.49 -13.03 13.24
N ARG A 63 6.03 -11.77 13.11
CA ARG A 63 5.00 -11.38 12.13
C ARG A 63 5.42 -11.64 10.68
N LEU A 64 6.69 -11.38 10.35
CA LEU A 64 7.24 -11.62 9.01
C LEU A 64 7.47 -13.12 8.70
N ASN A 65 7.43 -13.99 9.72
CA ASN A 65 7.49 -15.44 9.54
C ASN A 65 6.10 -16.07 9.39
N GLU A 66 5.02 -15.36 9.74
CA GLU A 66 3.65 -15.81 9.47
C GLU A 66 3.46 -16.08 7.97
N LYS A 67 2.76 -17.17 7.66
CA LYS A 67 2.41 -17.55 6.30
C LYS A 67 1.31 -16.62 5.80
N ARG A 68 1.68 -15.55 5.08
CA ARG A 68 0.77 -14.48 4.65
C ARG A 68 1.00 -14.07 3.20
N VAL A 69 -0.06 -13.65 2.52
CA VAL A 69 -0.03 -13.03 1.19
C VAL A 69 -0.89 -11.78 1.16
N ALA A 70 -0.53 -10.83 0.29
CA ALA A 70 -1.38 -9.70 -0.05
C ALA A 70 -2.12 -9.95 -1.36
N ILE A 71 -3.40 -9.62 -1.38
CA ILE A 71 -4.20 -9.53 -2.61
C ILE A 71 -4.39 -8.06 -2.95
N SER A 72 -4.18 -7.72 -4.23
CA SER A 72 -4.35 -6.36 -4.71
C SER A 72 -5.10 -6.27 -6.04
N PHE A 73 -5.84 -5.18 -6.21
CA PHE A 73 -6.65 -4.89 -7.40
C PHE A 73 -6.26 -3.55 -8.01
N ASP A 74 -5.95 -3.54 -9.30
CA ASP A 74 -5.58 -2.36 -10.09
C ASP A 74 -6.75 -1.88 -10.97
N ASP A 75 -6.60 -0.66 -11.49
CA ASP A 75 -7.48 0.03 -12.46
C ASP A 75 -8.86 0.48 -11.95
N GLY A 76 -9.27 0.08 -10.75
CA GLY A 76 -10.53 0.48 -10.14
C GLY A 76 -10.65 1.96 -9.71
N PRO A 77 -11.81 2.37 -9.18
CA PRO A 77 -12.99 1.53 -9.00
C PRO A 77 -13.82 1.37 -10.29
N SER A 78 -14.36 0.18 -10.50
CA SER A 78 -15.48 -0.08 -11.40
C SER A 78 -16.80 0.07 -10.64
N SER A 79 -17.74 0.84 -11.18
CA SER A 79 -19.06 1.03 -10.56
C SER A 79 -19.87 -0.27 -10.45
N GLU A 80 -19.59 -1.25 -11.32
CA GLU A 80 -20.32 -2.52 -11.35
C GLU A 80 -19.59 -3.67 -10.64
N LEU A 81 -18.26 -3.73 -10.76
CA LEU A 81 -17.50 -4.92 -10.38
C LEU A 81 -16.80 -4.78 -9.03
N THR A 82 -16.27 -3.61 -8.69
CA THR A 82 -15.64 -3.37 -7.38
C THR A 82 -16.59 -3.69 -6.21
N PRO A 83 -17.89 -3.32 -6.23
CA PRO A 83 -18.82 -3.71 -5.17
C PRO A 83 -18.96 -5.23 -5.01
N LYS A 84 -18.94 -5.99 -6.12
CA LYS A 84 -19.02 -7.46 -6.09
C LYS A 84 -17.75 -8.06 -5.47
N VAL A 85 -16.58 -7.49 -5.74
CA VAL A 85 -15.32 -7.88 -5.10
C VAL A 85 -15.39 -7.63 -3.60
N LEU A 86 -15.84 -6.44 -3.16
CA LEU A 86 -15.99 -6.10 -1.75
C LEU A 86 -16.93 -7.08 -1.01
N ASP A 87 -18.06 -7.43 -1.62
CA ASP A 87 -19.00 -8.41 -1.06
C ASP A 87 -18.38 -9.80 -0.91
N ILE A 88 -17.51 -10.22 -1.84
CA ILE A 88 -16.76 -11.48 -1.72
C ILE A 88 -15.76 -11.39 -0.58
N LEU A 89 -14.89 -10.36 -0.55
CA LEU A 89 -13.87 -10.19 0.48
C LEU A 89 -14.50 -10.17 1.89
N LYS A 90 -15.61 -9.44 2.06
CA LYS A 90 -16.38 -9.39 3.31
C LYS A 90 -16.91 -10.76 3.74
N ARG A 91 -17.43 -11.57 2.81
CA ARG A 91 -17.91 -12.94 3.13
C ARG A 91 -16.77 -13.86 3.59
N TYR A 92 -15.57 -13.64 3.07
CA TYR A 92 -14.37 -14.39 3.46
C TYR A 92 -13.68 -13.81 4.70
N GLY A 93 -14.06 -12.62 5.15
CA GLY A 93 -13.45 -11.95 6.30
C GLY A 93 -12.00 -11.57 6.07
N VAL A 94 -11.64 -11.19 4.83
CA VAL A 94 -10.26 -10.84 4.44
C VAL A 94 -10.20 -9.42 3.91
N HIS A 95 -9.05 -8.77 4.09
CA HIS A 95 -8.76 -7.46 3.49
C HIS A 95 -7.94 -7.59 2.21
N ALA A 96 -7.80 -6.48 1.48
CA ALA A 96 -7.07 -6.39 0.22
C ALA A 96 -6.56 -4.95 0.05
N THR A 97 -5.75 -4.70 -0.98
CA THR A 97 -5.32 -3.36 -1.38
C THR A 97 -5.87 -2.99 -2.75
N PHE A 98 -6.51 -1.83 -2.87
CA PHE A 98 -7.05 -1.33 -4.14
C PHE A 98 -6.20 -0.16 -4.63
N TYR A 99 -5.51 -0.33 -5.76
CA TYR A 99 -4.75 0.71 -6.42
C TYR A 99 -5.68 1.50 -7.34
N ILE A 100 -6.10 2.66 -6.85
CA ILE A 100 -7.15 3.47 -7.45
C ILE A 100 -6.59 4.38 -8.52
N MET A 101 -7.24 4.37 -9.68
CA MET A 101 -7.03 5.35 -10.73
C MET A 101 -7.79 6.65 -10.45
N GLY A 102 -7.08 7.77 -10.45
CA GLY A 102 -7.70 9.09 -10.19
C GLY A 102 -8.88 9.41 -11.12
N LYS A 103 -8.78 9.07 -12.42
CA LYS A 103 -9.85 9.33 -13.40
C LYS A 103 -11.16 8.60 -13.10
N HIS A 104 -11.12 7.52 -12.32
CA HIS A 104 -12.29 6.71 -11.97
C HIS A 104 -12.92 7.12 -10.63
N VAL A 105 -12.32 8.06 -9.89
CA VAL A 105 -12.87 8.56 -8.63
C VAL A 105 -14.20 9.31 -8.83
N PRO A 106 -14.32 10.27 -9.77
CA PRO A 106 -15.56 11.03 -9.91
C PRO A 106 -16.77 10.13 -10.21
N GLY A 107 -17.79 10.21 -9.37
CA GLY A 107 -19.00 9.38 -9.45
C GLY A 107 -18.91 8.00 -8.78
N ASN A 108 -17.75 7.64 -8.23
CA ASN A 108 -17.52 6.39 -7.48
C ASN A 108 -17.01 6.67 -6.05
N GLU A 109 -17.20 7.87 -5.53
CA GLU A 109 -16.69 8.29 -4.21
C GLU A 109 -17.21 7.37 -3.09
N ASP A 110 -18.48 6.98 -3.17
CA ASP A 110 -19.10 6.06 -2.20
C ASP A 110 -18.44 4.68 -2.21
N ILE A 111 -17.98 4.19 -3.36
CA ILE A 111 -17.28 2.91 -3.47
C ILE A 111 -15.91 3.00 -2.78
N ILE A 112 -15.17 4.09 -2.99
CA ILE A 112 -13.85 4.28 -2.36
C ILE A 112 -14.01 4.42 -0.83
N LYS A 113 -15.05 5.14 -0.39
CA LYS A 113 -15.40 5.21 1.02
C LYS A 113 -15.73 3.83 1.58
N GLN A 114 -16.50 3.02 0.85
CA GLN A 114 -16.83 1.65 1.22
C GLN A 114 -15.60 0.73 1.29
N ILE A 115 -14.62 0.89 0.40
CA ILE A 115 -13.32 0.16 0.46
C ILE A 115 -12.68 0.40 1.84
N VAL A 116 -12.58 1.66 2.25
CA VAL A 116 -11.97 2.06 3.52
C VAL A 116 -12.80 1.63 4.73
N GLU A 117 -14.11 1.84 4.70
CA GLU A 117 -15.02 1.48 5.81
C GLU A 117 -15.02 -0.04 6.08
N GLN A 118 -14.69 -0.87 5.08
CA GLN A 118 -14.53 -2.31 5.21
C GLN A 118 -13.11 -2.76 5.60
N GLY A 119 -12.21 -1.83 5.90
CA GLY A 119 -10.85 -2.13 6.39
C GLY A 119 -9.84 -2.45 5.28
N HIS A 120 -10.20 -2.28 4.01
CA HIS A 120 -9.25 -2.45 2.92
C HIS A 120 -8.30 -1.25 2.80
N GLN A 121 -7.12 -1.50 2.25
CA GLN A 121 -6.13 -0.46 1.99
C GLN A 121 -6.38 0.19 0.63
N VAL A 122 -6.15 1.50 0.52
CA VAL A 122 -6.17 2.24 -0.75
C VAL A 122 -4.76 2.65 -1.16
N GLY A 123 -4.37 2.30 -2.38
CA GLY A 123 -3.14 2.69 -3.05
C GLY A 123 -3.41 3.67 -4.20
N ASN A 124 -2.36 4.34 -4.68
CA ASN A 124 -2.41 5.24 -5.83
C ASN A 124 -2.01 4.51 -7.11
N HIS A 125 -2.79 4.62 -8.18
CA HIS A 125 -2.49 4.01 -9.48
C HIS A 125 -2.35 5.01 -10.63
N SER A 126 -1.82 6.20 -10.33
CA SER A 126 -1.82 7.37 -11.23
C SER A 126 -3.23 7.88 -11.55
N TYR A 127 -3.30 9.01 -12.24
CA TYR A 127 -4.59 9.59 -12.61
C TYR A 127 -5.20 8.87 -13.81
N SER A 128 -4.43 8.69 -14.89
CA SER A 128 -4.96 8.22 -16.18
C SER A 128 -4.30 6.96 -16.76
N HIS A 129 -3.45 6.27 -15.99
CA HIS A 129 -2.69 5.07 -16.41
C HIS A 129 -1.68 5.29 -17.57
N PRO A 130 -0.94 6.40 -17.64
CA PRO A 130 0.18 6.52 -18.58
C PRO A 130 1.39 5.71 -18.09
N LEU A 131 2.29 5.32 -19.00
CA LEU A 131 3.60 4.82 -18.61
C LEU A 131 4.43 5.97 -18.03
N LEU A 132 4.55 6.02 -16.69
CA LEU A 132 5.09 7.19 -15.98
C LEU A 132 6.53 7.56 -16.38
N THR A 133 7.35 6.57 -16.74
CA THR A 133 8.74 6.78 -17.20
C THR A 133 8.84 7.53 -18.54
N THR A 134 7.72 7.74 -19.24
CA THR A 134 7.66 8.52 -20.49
C THR A 134 7.24 9.97 -20.29
N LEU A 135 6.89 10.35 -19.07
CA LEU A 135 6.44 11.71 -18.73
C LEU A 135 7.59 12.60 -18.27
N THR A 136 7.33 13.91 -18.22
CA THR A 136 8.21 14.84 -17.51
C THR A 136 8.05 14.67 -15.99
N PRO A 137 9.02 15.13 -15.18
CA PRO A 137 8.90 15.10 -13.73
C PRO A 137 7.61 15.71 -13.20
N GLU A 138 7.23 16.88 -13.71
CA GLU A 138 5.99 17.56 -13.35
C GLU A 138 4.76 16.73 -13.76
N GLY A 139 4.82 16.03 -14.89
CA GLY A 139 3.76 15.14 -15.35
C GLY A 139 3.55 13.96 -14.41
N VAL A 140 4.63 13.32 -13.93
CA VAL A 140 4.52 12.26 -12.92
C VAL A 140 3.97 12.80 -11.61
N HIS A 141 4.51 13.92 -11.13
CA HIS A 141 4.03 14.57 -9.91
C HIS A 141 2.52 14.83 -9.99
N GLN A 142 2.04 15.40 -11.09
CA GLN A 142 0.62 15.72 -11.28
C GLN A 142 -0.26 14.45 -11.28
N GLN A 143 0.16 13.38 -11.98
CA GLN A 143 -0.56 12.11 -12.01
C GLN A 143 -0.74 11.51 -10.60
N VAL A 144 0.29 11.60 -9.77
CA VAL A 144 0.24 11.11 -8.38
C VAL A 144 -0.58 12.06 -7.51
N ALA A 145 -0.29 13.37 -7.55
CA ALA A 145 -0.90 14.39 -6.70
C ALA A 145 -2.41 14.54 -6.90
N ASP A 146 -2.90 14.52 -8.15
CA ASP A 146 -4.34 14.58 -8.43
C ASP A 146 -5.07 13.37 -7.86
N THR A 147 -4.47 12.19 -8.01
CA THR A 147 -5.02 10.94 -7.47
C THR A 147 -4.99 10.95 -5.94
N GLN A 148 -3.91 11.42 -5.30
CA GLN A 148 -3.85 11.62 -3.85
C GLN A 148 -4.95 12.56 -3.36
N LYS A 149 -5.22 13.64 -4.09
CA LYS A 149 -6.26 14.60 -3.74
C LYS A 149 -7.64 13.97 -3.83
N LEU A 150 -7.97 13.33 -4.95
CA LEU A 150 -9.28 12.73 -5.18
C LEU A 150 -9.60 11.61 -4.19
N ILE A 151 -8.63 10.74 -3.90
CA ILE A 151 -8.78 9.72 -2.86
C ILE A 151 -8.98 10.36 -1.48
N GLY A 152 -8.17 11.38 -1.15
CA GLY A 152 -8.29 12.10 0.12
C GLY A 152 -9.67 12.74 0.29
N ASP A 153 -10.19 13.38 -0.75
CA ASP A 153 -11.51 14.01 -0.73
C ASP A 153 -12.64 12.97 -0.56
N ALA A 154 -12.57 11.85 -1.28
CA ALA A 154 -13.59 10.78 -1.21
C ALA A 154 -13.62 10.04 0.13
N THR A 155 -12.46 9.93 0.80
CA THR A 155 -12.29 9.14 2.02
C THR A 155 -12.31 9.97 3.31
N GLY A 156 -12.43 11.29 3.21
CA GLY A 156 -12.35 12.19 4.36
C GLY A 156 -10.94 12.39 4.90
N GLY A 157 -9.91 12.18 4.08
CA GLY A 157 -8.54 12.59 4.37
C GLY A 157 -7.46 11.50 4.24
N ILE A 158 -7.81 10.28 3.81
CA ILE A 158 -6.79 9.23 3.63
C ILE A 158 -5.88 9.62 2.46
N ARG A 159 -4.58 9.53 2.71
CA ARG A 159 -3.56 9.70 1.69
C ARG A 159 -2.83 8.38 1.48
N PRO A 160 -2.94 7.76 0.29
CA PRO A 160 -2.18 6.56 -0.01
C PRO A 160 -0.69 6.76 0.26
N THR A 161 -0.08 5.76 0.87
CA THR A 161 1.36 5.70 1.21
C THR A 161 2.15 4.88 0.20
N THR A 162 1.48 4.32 -0.81
CA THR A 162 2.08 3.52 -1.88
C THR A 162 1.54 3.92 -3.25
N LEU A 163 2.41 3.95 -4.24
CA LEU A 163 2.12 4.05 -5.66
C LEU A 163 2.36 2.68 -6.31
N ARG A 164 1.38 2.17 -7.05
CA ARG A 164 1.66 1.16 -8.07
C ARG A 164 1.73 1.87 -9.42
N PRO A 165 2.90 1.96 -10.05
CA PRO A 165 3.01 2.63 -11.33
C PRO A 165 2.36 1.75 -12.41
N PRO A 166 1.57 2.35 -13.33
CA PRO A 166 1.04 1.64 -14.50
C PRO A 166 2.11 0.80 -15.20
N TYR A 167 1.74 -0.42 -15.57
CA TYR A 167 2.61 -1.40 -16.24
C TYR A 167 3.86 -1.81 -15.44
N GLY A 168 3.94 -1.47 -14.14
CA GLY A 168 5.12 -1.68 -13.32
C GLY A 168 6.32 -0.81 -13.70
N GLY A 169 6.11 0.24 -14.50
CA GLY A 169 7.18 1.10 -15.02
C GLY A 169 7.67 2.11 -14.01
N PHE A 170 8.89 1.94 -13.50
CA PHE A 170 9.54 2.87 -12.59
C PHE A 170 10.98 3.17 -13.01
N ASP A 171 11.43 4.36 -12.64
CA ASP A 171 12.83 4.78 -12.63
C ASP A 171 13.04 5.77 -11.47
N ARG A 172 14.25 6.29 -11.32
CA ARG A 172 14.58 7.26 -10.28
C ARG A 172 13.69 8.50 -10.32
N MET A 173 13.39 9.02 -11.50
CA MET A 173 12.54 10.20 -11.66
C MET A 173 11.13 9.90 -11.14
N VAL A 174 10.55 8.76 -11.51
CA VAL A 174 9.23 8.36 -11.03
C VAL A 174 9.20 8.21 -9.51
N ALA A 175 10.21 7.55 -8.94
CA ALA A 175 10.36 7.38 -7.49
C ALA A 175 10.42 8.72 -6.75
N GLU A 176 11.29 9.63 -7.20
CA GLU A 176 11.47 10.94 -6.58
C GLU A 176 10.19 11.81 -6.67
N GLN A 177 9.51 11.80 -7.82
CA GLN A 177 8.30 12.60 -8.02
C GLN A 177 7.05 12.03 -7.35
N ALA A 178 6.99 10.71 -7.18
CA ALA A 178 5.93 10.06 -6.41
C ALA A 178 6.02 10.40 -4.92
N GLY A 179 7.25 10.42 -4.37
CA GLY A 179 7.50 10.76 -2.95
C GLY A 179 6.93 9.76 -1.94
N ILE A 180 6.47 8.59 -2.41
CA ILE A 180 5.91 7.49 -1.63
C ILE A 180 6.49 6.16 -2.12
N ALA A 181 6.27 5.06 -1.41
CA ALA A 181 6.84 3.76 -1.79
C ALA A 181 6.23 3.24 -3.10
N ILE A 182 7.04 2.61 -3.95
CA ILE A 182 6.59 1.93 -5.16
C ILE A 182 6.28 0.47 -4.84
N LEU A 183 5.06 0.02 -5.13
CA LEU A 183 4.59 -1.34 -4.88
C LEU A 183 4.23 -2.02 -6.20
N ASN A 184 5.07 -2.94 -6.65
CA ASN A 184 4.77 -3.85 -7.73
C ASN A 184 4.19 -5.15 -7.15
N TRP A 185 4.45 -6.27 -7.81
CA TRP A 185 3.93 -7.59 -7.45
C TRP A 185 4.97 -8.66 -7.73
N SER A 186 4.74 -9.83 -7.14
CA SER A 186 5.54 -11.04 -7.33
C SER A 186 4.77 -12.12 -8.08
N VAL A 187 3.43 -12.04 -8.07
CA VAL A 187 2.53 -12.95 -8.78
C VAL A 187 1.60 -12.11 -9.65
N ASP A 188 1.76 -12.22 -10.97
CA ASP A 188 0.82 -11.67 -11.94
C ASP A 188 -0.19 -12.77 -12.29
N THR A 189 -1.48 -12.54 -12.01
CA THR A 189 -2.51 -13.54 -12.36
C THR A 189 -2.81 -13.60 -13.86
N LEU A 190 -2.30 -12.64 -14.63
CA LEU A 190 -2.57 -12.47 -16.05
C LEU A 190 -4.08 -12.41 -16.35
N ASP A 191 -4.90 -11.96 -15.41
CA ASP A 191 -6.34 -11.81 -15.57
C ASP A 191 -6.70 -10.79 -16.67
N TRP A 192 -5.90 -9.72 -16.77
CA TRP A 192 -5.93 -8.70 -17.81
C TRP A 192 -5.70 -9.26 -19.24
N LYS A 193 -5.00 -10.39 -19.34
CA LYS A 193 -4.63 -11.03 -20.62
C LYS A 193 -5.47 -12.26 -20.93
N SER A 194 -5.59 -13.18 -19.98
CA SER A 194 -6.17 -14.50 -20.19
C SER A 194 -7.69 -14.48 -20.28
N ARG A 195 -8.36 -13.57 -19.54
CA ARG A 195 -9.83 -13.54 -19.41
C ARG A 195 -10.40 -14.93 -19.12
N ASN A 196 -9.71 -15.69 -18.26
CA ASN A 196 -10.06 -17.07 -18.00
C ASN A 196 -9.84 -17.45 -16.53
N VAL A 197 -10.92 -17.84 -15.87
CA VAL A 197 -10.93 -18.22 -14.44
C VAL A 197 -9.91 -19.31 -14.12
N ASN A 198 -9.79 -20.35 -14.97
CA ASN A 198 -8.89 -21.45 -14.67
C ASN A 198 -7.42 -21.06 -14.87
N SER A 199 -7.12 -20.21 -15.86
CA SER A 199 -5.78 -19.64 -16.03
C SER A 199 -5.38 -18.76 -14.85
N ILE A 200 -6.27 -17.87 -14.38
CA ILE A 200 -6.06 -17.04 -13.18
C ILE A 200 -5.70 -17.93 -11.98
N LEU A 201 -6.51 -18.96 -11.74
CA LEU A 201 -6.27 -19.90 -10.63
C LEU A 201 -4.96 -20.69 -10.79
N GLN A 202 -4.54 -20.98 -12.02
CA GLN A 202 -3.28 -21.66 -12.28
C GLN A 202 -2.09 -20.77 -11.92
N GLU A 203 -2.06 -19.52 -12.39
CA GLU A 203 -0.99 -18.57 -12.06
C GLU A 203 -0.86 -18.37 -10.55
N VAL A 204 -1.99 -18.26 -9.83
CA VAL A 204 -1.96 -18.15 -8.36
C VAL A 204 -1.38 -19.40 -7.71
N ARG A 205 -1.79 -20.60 -8.14
CA ARG A 205 -1.29 -21.86 -7.56
C ARG A 205 0.20 -22.05 -7.77
N GLU A 206 0.70 -21.67 -8.94
CA GLU A 206 2.11 -21.87 -9.32
C GLU A 206 3.02 -20.76 -8.76
N GLY A 207 2.53 -19.52 -8.70
CA GLY A 207 3.31 -18.36 -8.31
C GLY A 207 3.29 -18.02 -6.81
N THR A 208 2.28 -18.44 -6.06
CA THR A 208 2.12 -17.98 -4.67
C THR A 208 3.13 -18.61 -3.71
N TYR A 209 3.79 -17.77 -2.92
CA TYR A 209 4.67 -18.14 -1.82
C TYR A 209 4.45 -17.25 -0.59
N ASN A 210 5.09 -17.59 0.53
CA ASN A 210 4.97 -16.80 1.76
C ASN A 210 5.59 -15.41 1.59
N GLY A 211 4.77 -14.36 1.64
CA GLY A 211 5.20 -12.99 1.42
C GLY A 211 4.79 -12.41 0.06
N SER A 212 4.12 -13.17 -0.80
CA SER A 212 3.74 -12.71 -2.15
C SER A 212 2.74 -11.56 -2.13
N ILE A 213 2.83 -10.73 -3.15
CA ILE A 213 1.84 -9.72 -3.54
C ILE A 213 1.23 -10.18 -4.87
N ILE A 214 -0.07 -10.44 -4.86
CA ILE A 214 -0.82 -10.96 -6.01
C ILE A 214 -1.50 -9.78 -6.73
N LEU A 215 -1.17 -9.58 -8.00
CA LEU A 215 -1.79 -8.60 -8.89
C LEU A 215 -3.03 -9.18 -9.57
N MET A 216 -4.15 -8.47 -9.42
CA MET A 216 -5.40 -8.67 -10.14
C MET A 216 -5.99 -7.32 -10.53
N HIS A 217 -7.09 -7.32 -11.28
CA HIS A 217 -7.80 -6.12 -11.72
C HIS A 217 -9.31 -6.30 -11.47
N ASP A 218 -9.90 -5.47 -10.61
CA ASP A 218 -11.32 -5.55 -10.22
C ASP A 218 -12.28 -4.94 -11.26
N ILE A 219 -11.78 -4.72 -12.48
CA ILE A 219 -12.52 -4.22 -13.64
C ILE A 219 -12.93 -5.34 -14.60
N HIS A 220 -12.74 -6.61 -14.22
CA HIS A 220 -12.99 -7.78 -15.07
C HIS A 220 -13.89 -8.82 -14.40
N PRO A 221 -14.94 -9.31 -15.11
CA PRO A 221 -15.87 -10.27 -14.53
C PRO A 221 -15.20 -11.61 -14.20
N GLU A 222 -14.21 -12.04 -14.96
CA GLU A 222 -13.48 -13.29 -14.69
C GLU A 222 -12.66 -13.23 -13.41
N THR A 223 -12.15 -12.05 -13.05
CA THR A 223 -11.48 -11.81 -11.77
C THR A 223 -12.47 -11.97 -10.61
N VAL A 224 -13.67 -11.39 -10.75
CA VAL A 224 -14.76 -11.54 -9.76
C VAL A 224 -15.17 -13.01 -9.62
N GLU A 225 -15.29 -13.73 -10.74
CA GLU A 225 -15.66 -15.15 -10.75
C GLU A 225 -14.57 -16.06 -10.15
N ALA A 226 -13.30 -15.76 -10.41
CA ALA A 226 -12.16 -16.53 -9.89
C ALA A 226 -11.93 -16.32 -8.38
N LEU A 227 -12.26 -15.13 -7.86
CA LEU A 227 -11.89 -14.70 -6.51
C LEU A 227 -12.30 -15.68 -5.39
N PRO A 228 -13.53 -16.23 -5.32
CA PRO A 228 -13.88 -17.18 -4.26
C PRO A 228 -12.99 -18.43 -4.27
N ARG A 229 -12.76 -19.03 -5.44
CA ARG A 229 -11.93 -20.24 -5.60
C ARG A 229 -10.46 -19.96 -5.29
N LEU A 230 -10.01 -18.74 -5.58
CA LEU A 230 -8.67 -18.26 -5.24
C LEU A 230 -8.51 -18.15 -3.72
N LEU A 231 -9.45 -17.50 -3.04
CA LEU A 231 -9.45 -17.35 -1.58
C LEU A 231 -9.53 -18.69 -0.86
N ASP A 232 -10.39 -19.61 -1.32
CA ASP A 232 -10.48 -20.97 -0.81
C ASP A 232 -9.13 -21.69 -0.88
N PHE A 233 -8.45 -21.62 -2.04
CA PHE A 233 -7.14 -22.23 -2.23
C PHE A 233 -6.11 -21.66 -1.25
N LEU A 234 -6.00 -20.33 -1.16
CA LEU A 234 -5.04 -19.69 -0.26
C LEU A 234 -5.27 -20.05 1.21
N GLN A 235 -6.54 -20.08 1.65
CA GLN A 235 -6.89 -20.50 3.01
C GLN A 235 -6.60 -21.98 3.26
N GLN A 236 -6.89 -22.86 2.29
CA GLN A 236 -6.57 -24.30 2.38
C GLN A 236 -5.06 -24.55 2.47
N GLU A 237 -4.26 -23.75 1.78
CA GLU A 237 -2.81 -23.76 1.87
C GLU A 237 -2.28 -23.14 3.19
N GLY A 238 -3.16 -22.60 4.04
CA GLY A 238 -2.81 -22.03 5.33
C GLY A 238 -2.23 -20.63 5.26
N TYR A 239 -2.52 -19.86 4.22
CA TYR A 239 -2.17 -18.44 4.17
C TYR A 239 -3.18 -17.58 4.94
N ALA A 240 -2.66 -16.68 5.77
CA ALA A 240 -3.38 -15.46 6.10
C ALA A 240 -3.43 -14.55 4.85
N ILE A 241 -4.58 -13.97 4.57
CA ILE A 241 -4.82 -13.11 3.41
C ILE A 241 -5.11 -11.70 3.92
N GLY A 242 -4.53 -10.69 3.28
CA GLY A 242 -4.72 -9.32 3.73
C GLY A 242 -4.32 -8.25 2.72
N SER A 243 -4.31 -7.01 3.19
CA SER A 243 -3.72 -5.87 2.50
C SER A 243 -2.18 -5.93 2.50
N ILE A 244 -1.55 -5.06 1.72
CA ILE A 244 -0.09 -4.89 1.70
C ILE A 244 0.41 -4.40 3.07
N GLU A 245 -0.31 -3.51 3.75
CA GLU A 245 0.06 -3.09 5.12
C GLU A 245 0.10 -4.26 6.11
N GLU A 246 -0.90 -5.15 6.04
CA GLU A 246 -0.92 -6.36 6.87
C GLU A 246 0.18 -7.34 6.48
N LEU A 247 0.50 -7.47 5.18
CA LEU A 247 1.63 -8.27 4.69
C LEU A 247 2.97 -7.77 5.22
N MET A 248 3.18 -6.45 5.22
CA MET A 248 4.42 -5.84 5.69
C MET A 248 4.56 -5.91 7.22
N GLY A 249 3.46 -6.13 7.96
CA GLY A 249 3.51 -6.43 9.38
C GLY A 249 4.18 -5.36 10.23
N GLY A 250 4.15 -4.09 9.79
CA GLY A 250 4.84 -2.97 10.45
C GLY A 250 6.27 -2.69 9.96
N GLN A 251 6.76 -3.42 8.96
CA GLN A 251 7.95 -3.03 8.20
C GLN A 251 7.67 -1.72 7.46
N ALA A 252 8.62 -0.79 7.49
CA ALA A 252 8.48 0.47 6.78
C ALA A 252 8.53 0.26 5.25
N MET A 253 7.59 0.88 4.55
CA MET A 253 7.64 1.08 3.11
C MET A 253 8.19 2.48 2.84
N LEU A 254 9.42 2.55 2.35
CA LEU A 254 10.16 3.80 2.23
C LEU A 254 9.90 4.47 0.86
N PRO A 255 9.85 5.81 0.81
CA PRO A 255 9.96 6.54 -0.45
C PRO A 255 11.24 6.15 -1.20
N ASN A 256 11.23 6.34 -2.51
CA ASN A 256 12.33 5.98 -3.42
C ASN A 256 12.72 4.50 -3.39
N HIS A 257 11.89 3.63 -2.83
CA HIS A 257 12.09 2.18 -2.87
C HIS A 257 10.98 1.52 -3.67
N VAL A 258 11.33 0.43 -4.35
CA VAL A 258 10.38 -0.47 -5.01
C VAL A 258 10.34 -1.80 -4.29
N TYR A 259 9.13 -2.31 -4.07
CA TYR A 259 8.83 -3.58 -3.41
C TYR A 259 8.07 -4.48 -4.39
N PHE A 260 8.45 -5.76 -4.46
CA PHE A 260 7.79 -6.78 -5.30
C PHE A 260 7.09 -7.85 -4.45
N ASP A 261 7.59 -8.06 -3.25
CA ASP A 261 7.02 -8.91 -2.22
C ASP A 261 7.44 -8.36 -0.84
N ARG A 262 7.09 -9.06 0.24
CA ARG A 262 7.42 -8.65 1.61
C ARG A 262 8.93 -8.43 1.87
N LYS A 263 9.81 -9.16 1.17
CA LYS A 263 11.27 -9.18 1.38
C LYS A 263 12.06 -8.59 0.22
N SER A 264 11.58 -8.76 -1.01
CA SER A 264 12.23 -8.28 -2.23
C SER A 264 11.92 -6.80 -2.44
N HIS A 265 12.85 -5.95 -2.01
CA HIS A 265 12.78 -4.53 -2.25
C HIS A 265 14.18 -3.93 -2.46
N LYS A 266 14.23 -2.76 -3.10
CA LYS A 266 15.48 -2.02 -3.33
C LYS A 266 15.20 -0.54 -3.46
N GLU A 267 16.21 0.27 -3.14
CA GLU A 267 16.24 1.68 -3.53
C GLU A 267 16.26 1.78 -5.05
N VAL A 268 15.49 2.71 -5.59
CA VAL A 268 15.46 3.02 -7.02
C VAL A 268 16.63 3.95 -7.31
N GLN A 269 17.59 3.46 -8.10
CA GLN A 269 18.82 4.16 -8.49
C GLN A 269 18.65 4.91 -9.80
#